data_AF-A0A2T6LWV4-F1
#
_entry.id   AF-A0A2T6LWV4-F1
#
_cell.length_a   1.000
_cell.length_b   1.000
_cell.length_c   1.000
_cell.angle_alpha   90.00
_cell.angle_beta   90.00
_cell.angle_gamma   90.00
#
_symmetry.space_group_name_H-M   'P 1'
#
loop_
_entity.id
_entity.type
_entity.pdbx_description
1 polymer ?
#
loop_
_entity_poly.entity_id
_entity_poly.type
_entity_poly.pdbx_seq_one_letter_code
_entity_poly.pdbx_strand_id
1 'polypeptide(L)'
;MSTATIPWDQAATMIDLEGRTPIIGTIRECALHFSLYKPHARENARVLLTVPIHREGRKTRTWLLDPPEIAELAERLARETQ
;
A
#
# COMPACT_ATOMS: atom_id res chain seq x y z
N MET A 1 -14.05 4.44 -4.08
CA MET A 1 -12.74 5.12 -4.16
C MET A 1 -11.93 4.81 -2.92
N SER A 2 -10.78 4.13 -3.06
CA SER A 2 -9.94 3.74 -1.91
C SER A 2 -8.50 4.23 -2.11
N THR A 3 -7.82 3.77 -3.17
CA THR A 3 -6.38 3.97 -3.36
C THR A 3 -6.01 5.09 -4.34
N ALA A 4 -6.83 5.29 -5.38
CA ALA A 4 -6.56 6.22 -6.49
C ALA A 4 -6.31 7.68 -6.05
N THR A 5 -6.90 8.10 -4.93
CA THR A 5 -6.78 9.47 -4.41
C THR A 5 -5.68 9.64 -3.37
N ILE A 6 -4.96 8.57 -3.00
CA ILE A 6 -3.89 8.63 -2.00
C ILE A 6 -2.67 9.37 -2.61
N PRO A 7 -2.22 10.47 -2.01
CA PRO A 7 -1.03 11.20 -2.47
C PRO A 7 0.23 10.33 -2.39
N TRP A 8 1.11 10.43 -3.38
CA TRP A 8 2.34 9.65 -3.43
C TRP A 8 3.32 9.95 -2.29
N ASP A 9 3.34 11.20 -1.85
CA ASP A 9 4.20 11.75 -0.79
C ASP A 9 3.63 11.54 0.62
N GLN A 10 2.41 11.01 0.75
CA GLN A 10 1.85 10.68 2.06
C GLN A 10 2.75 9.67 2.77
N ALA A 11 3.10 9.97 4.02
CA ALA A 11 3.85 9.06 4.87
C ALA A 11 3.05 7.77 5.15
N ALA A 12 3.73 6.63 5.12
CA ALA A 12 3.15 5.31 5.34
C ALA A 12 4.20 4.32 5.87
N THR A 13 3.74 3.17 6.35
CA THR A 13 4.61 2.08 6.77
C THR A 13 4.18 0.76 6.13
N MET A 14 5.06 0.15 5.35
CA MET A 14 4.85 -1.20 4.85
C MET A 14 5.32 -2.22 5.88
N ILE A 15 4.44 -3.17 6.18
CA ILE A 15 4.63 -4.25 7.14
C ILE A 15 4.62 -5.55 6.34
N ASP A 16 5.61 -6.39 6.55
CA ASP A 16 5.60 -7.79 6.10
C ASP A 16 5.32 -8.67 7.32
N LEU A 17 4.26 -9.48 7.26
CA LEU A 17 3.86 -10.38 8.35
C LEU A 17 4.80 -11.58 8.53
N GLU A 18 5.85 -11.72 7.71
CA GLU A 18 6.92 -12.72 7.88
C GLU A 18 8.00 -12.31 8.90
N GLY A 19 7.83 -11.19 9.60
CA GLY A 19 8.76 -10.72 10.65
C GLY A 19 9.98 -9.98 10.11
N ARG A 20 9.92 -9.47 8.89
CA ARG A 20 10.95 -8.57 8.33
C ARG A 20 10.79 -7.16 8.88
N THR A 21 11.90 -6.41 8.90
CA THR A 21 11.87 -4.99 9.29
C THR A 21 10.88 -4.23 8.40
N PRO A 22 9.92 -3.49 8.97
CA PRO A 22 8.99 -2.70 8.18
C PRO A 22 9.71 -1.56 7.46
N ILE A 23 9.15 -1.14 6.33
CA ILE A 23 9.62 0.03 5.58
C ILE A 23 8.81 1.23 6.04
N ILE A 24 9.48 2.22 6.62
CA ILE A 24 8.87 3.50 6.99
C ILE A 24 9.27 4.52 5.91
N GLY A 25 8.29 5.07 5.20
CA GLY A 25 8.55 5.95 4.05
C GLY A 25 7.26 6.57 3.53
N THR A 26 7.12 6.63 2.20
CA THR A 26 5.98 7.20 1.49
C THR A 26 5.14 6.11 0.81
N ILE A 27 3.92 6.47 0.38
CA ILE A 27 3.06 5.58 -0.43
C ILE A 27 3.75 5.15 -1.72
N ARG A 28 4.53 6.05 -2.33
CA ARG A 28 5.32 5.73 -3.53
C ARG A 28 6.36 4.66 -3.27
N GLU A 29 7.13 4.81 -2.19
CA GLU A 29 8.14 3.82 -1.80
C GLU A 29 7.50 2.49 -1.42
N CYS A 30 6.37 2.51 -0.72
CA CYS A 30 5.60 1.30 -0.43
C CYS A 30 5.18 0.59 -1.72
N ALA A 31 4.55 1.29 -2.68
CA ALA A 31 4.13 0.70 -3.95
C ALA A 31 5.33 0.11 -4.73
N LEU A 32 6.45 0.83 -4.78
CA LEU A 32 7.69 0.36 -5.39
C LEU A 32 8.19 -0.93 -4.73
N HIS A 33 8.31 -0.98 -3.41
CA HIS A 33 8.79 -2.17 -2.70
C HIS A 33 7.87 -3.37 -2.88
N PHE A 34 6.54 -3.17 -2.85
CA PHE A 34 5.58 -4.24 -3.13
C PHE A 34 5.79 -4.87 -4.51
N SER A 35 6.06 -4.03 -5.53
CA SER A 35 6.33 -4.51 -6.89
C SER A 35 7.57 -5.42 -6.97
N LEU A 36 8.53 -5.24 -6.06
CA LEU A 36 9.76 -6.03 -6.00
C LEU A 36 9.62 -7.31 -5.16
N TYR A 37 8.56 -7.43 -4.37
CA TYR A 37 8.33 -8.61 -3.53
C TYR A 37 8.02 -9.86 -4.36
N LYS A 38 8.48 -11.00 -3.82
CA LYS A 38 8.05 -12.33 -4.29
C LYS A 38 6.56 -12.54 -3.96
N PRO A 39 5.85 -13.44 -4.67
CA PRO A 39 4.42 -13.66 -4.46
C PRO A 39 4.00 -13.89 -2.99
N HIS A 40 4.71 -14.77 -2.26
CA HIS A 40 4.41 -15.02 -0.84
C HIS A 40 4.49 -13.74 0.02
N ALA A 41 5.50 -12.91 -0.21
CA ALA A 41 5.70 -11.68 0.57
C ALA A 41 4.64 -10.62 0.21
N ARG A 42 4.09 -10.64 -1.00
CA ARG A 42 2.97 -9.77 -1.38
C ARG A 42 1.69 -10.13 -0.63
N GLU A 43 1.39 -11.41 -0.45
CA GLU A 43 0.22 -11.88 0.29
C GLU A 43 0.27 -11.47 1.78
N ASN A 44 1.49 -11.44 2.33
CA ASN A 44 1.77 -11.04 3.71
C ASN A 44 1.97 -9.52 3.90
N ALA A 45 2.04 -8.74 2.83
CA ALA A 45 2.28 -7.30 2.93
C ALA A 45 1.03 -6.53 3.38
N ARG A 46 1.22 -5.54 4.26
CA ARG A 46 0.23 -4.53 4.64
C ARG A 46 0.86 -3.14 4.56
N VAL A 47 0.06 -2.12 4.28
CA VAL A 47 0.50 -0.73 4.39
C VAL A 47 -0.35 0.00 5.42
N LEU A 48 0.28 0.46 6.50
CA LEU A 48 -0.32 1.35 7.48
C LEU A 48 -0.22 2.79 6.97
N LEU A 49 -1.38 3.43 6.86
CA LEU A 49 -1.55 4.81 6.44
C LEU A 49 -1.46 5.77 7.63
N THR A 50 -1.04 7.01 7.37
CA THR A 50 -1.12 8.12 8.33
C THR A 50 -2.42 8.91 8.21
N VAL A 51 -3.21 8.68 7.16
CA VAL A 51 -4.53 9.26 6.94
C VAL A 51 -5.49 8.15 6.49
N PRO A 52 -6.67 8.00 7.12
CA PRO A 52 -7.56 6.90 6.81
C PRO A 52 -8.36 7.16 5.54
N ILE A 53 -8.61 6.09 4.78
CA ILE A 53 -9.33 6.13 3.52
C ILE A 53 -10.68 5.41 3.63
N HIS A 54 -11.59 5.71 2.71
CA HIS A 54 -12.83 4.94 2.59
C HIS A 54 -12.58 3.68 1.77
N ARG A 55 -13.11 2.54 2.22
CA ARG A 55 -13.15 1.30 1.45
C ARG A 55 -14.58 1.06 1.00
N GLU A 56 -14.76 0.76 -0.28
CA GLU A 56 -16.09 0.46 -0.82
C GLU A 56 -16.74 -0.71 -0.06
N GLY A 57 -18.03 -0.57 0.24
CA GLY A 57 -18.77 -1.55 1.05
C GLY A 57 -18.50 -1.49 2.56
N ARG A 58 -17.63 -0.60 3.07
CA ARG A 58 -17.41 -0.39 4.51
C ARG A 58 -18.00 0.94 4.98
N LYS A 59 -18.68 0.92 6.13
CA LYS A 59 -19.25 2.13 6.75
C LYS A 59 -18.18 3.04 7.36
N THR A 60 -17.09 2.47 7.85
CA THR A 60 -16.00 3.18 8.51
C THR A 60 -14.78 3.29 7.59
N ARG A 61 -13.96 4.32 7.81
CA ARG A 61 -12.66 4.45 7.14
C ARG A 61 -11.66 3.42 7.69
N THR A 62 -10.67 3.06 6.88
CA THR A 62 -9.57 2.15 7.24
C THR A 62 -8.22 2.87 7.20
N TRP A 63 -7.32 2.42 8.05
CA TRP A 63 -5.92 2.86 8.09
C TRP A 63 -4.97 1.86 7.44
N LEU A 64 -5.47 0.68 7.07
CA LEU A 64 -4.66 -0.41 6.56
C LEU A 64 -5.05 -0.73 5.12
N LEU A 65 -4.06 -0.84 4.25
CA LEU A 65 -4.20 -1.43 2.93
C LEU A 65 -3.82 -2.92 2.97
N ASP A 66 -4.66 -3.74 2.38
CA ASP A 66 -4.47 -5.16 2.13
C ASP A 66 -3.78 -5.38 0.77
N PRO A 67 -3.22 -6.57 0.48
CA PRO A 67 -2.45 -6.83 -0.74
C PRO A 67 -3.12 -6.41 -2.05
N PRO A 68 -4.44 -6.60 -2.27
CA PRO A 68 -5.09 -6.14 -3.49
C PRO A 68 -5.03 -4.61 -3.67
N GLU A 69 -5.20 -3.86 -2.58
CA GLU A 69 -5.16 -2.39 -2.60
C GLU A 69 -3.73 -1.88 -2.82
N ILE A 70 -2.72 -2.59 -2.29
CA ILE A 70 -1.31 -2.28 -2.56
C ILE A 70 -0.97 -2.61 -4.02
N ALA A 71 -1.54 -3.67 -4.59
CA ALA A 71 -1.38 -4.00 -6.00
C ALA A 71 -1.95 -2.91 -6.92
N GLU A 72 -3.12 -2.35 -6.61
CA GLU A 72 -3.67 -1.19 -7.33
C GLU A 72 -2.70 0.01 -7.33
N LEU A 73 -2.02 0.26 -6.20
CA LEU A 73 -1.00 1.31 -6.11
C LEU A 73 0.23 0.97 -6.97
N ALA A 74 0.71 -0.28 -6.94
CA ALA A 74 1.84 -0.70 -7.77
C ALA A 74 1.53 -0.58 -9.26
N GLU A 75 0.32 -0.95 -9.69
CA GLU A 75 -0.16 -0.75 -11.06
C GLU A 75 -0.28 0.73 -11.43
N ARG A 76 -0.80 1.57 -10.53
CA ARG A 76 -0.86 3.02 -10.75
C ARG A 76 0.53 3.60 -10.93
N LEU A 77 1.48 3.23 -10.07
CA LEU A 77 2.86 3.67 -10.16
C LEU A 77 3.46 3.30 -11.52
N ALA A 78 3.30 2.04 -11.95
CA ALA A 78 3.81 1.57 -13.24
C ALA A 78 3.26 2.38 -14.43
N ARG A 79 1.96 2.71 -14.43
CA ARG A 79 1.33 3.52 -15.48
C ARG A 79 1.83 4.97 -15.52
N GLU A 80 2.21 5.54 -14.38
CA GLU A 80 2.61 6.95 -14.26
C GLU A 80 4.12 7.17 -14.46
N THR A 81 4.93 6.10 -14.41
CA THR A 81 6.38 6.15 -14.59
C THR A 81 6.88 5.58 -15.92
N GLN A 82 5.97 5.11 -16.77
CA GLN A 82 6.22 4.76 -18.18
C GLN A 82 6.10 6.01 -19.05
#